data_AF-A0A2Z4IDP9-F1
#
_entry.id   AF-A0A2Z4IDP9-F1
#
_cell.length_a   1.000
_cell.length_b   1.000
_cell.length_c   1.000
_cell.angle_alpha   90.00
_cell.angle_beta   90.00
_cell.angle_gamma   90.00
#
_symmetry.space_group_name_H-M   'P 1'
#
loop_
_entity.id
_entity.type
_entity.pdbx_description
1 polymer ?
#
loop_
_entity_poly.entity_id
_entity_poly.type
_entity_poly.pdbx_seq_one_letter_code
_entity_poly.pdbx_strand_id
1 'polypeptide(L)'
;MLITSTNGFLSVVNSPLDVDHLLVRAKCKTDLSRLFDERRIYPIEHDTFSFGVSICKQEFADTLIKMIKCIDYTNFESGMITLD
;
A
#
# COMPACT_ATOMS: atom_id res chain seq x y z
N MET A 1 -9.39 -4.08 1.92
CA MET A 1 -8.61 -3.72 3.14
C MET A 1 -8.13 -2.28 3.00
N LEU A 2 -8.18 -1.49 4.06
CA LEU A 2 -7.53 -0.18 4.13
C LEU A 2 -6.33 -0.28 5.09
N ILE A 3 -5.21 0.34 4.72
CA ILE A 3 -3.97 0.32 5.50
C ILE A 3 -3.47 1.75 5.64
N THR A 4 -3.32 2.19 6.89
CA THR A 4 -2.58 3.41 7.23
C THR A 4 -1.31 3.01 7.95
N SER A 5 -0.17 3.48 7.46
CA SER A 5 1.14 3.17 8.05
C SER A 5 2.11 4.33 7.80
N THR A 6 3.32 4.24 8.33
CA THR A 6 4.42 5.16 8.01
C THR A 6 4.78 5.17 6.52
N ASN A 7 4.44 4.10 5.78
CA ASN A 7 4.61 4.04 4.33
C ASN A 7 3.54 4.84 3.56
N GLY A 8 2.39 5.17 4.17
CA GLY A 8 1.31 5.93 3.55
C GLY A 8 -0.07 5.29 3.73
N PHE A 9 -1.05 5.75 2.94
CA PHE A 9 -2.43 5.27 2.95
C PHE A 9 -2.76 4.44 1.70
N LEU A 10 -3.12 3.18 1.91
CA LEU A 10 -3.38 2.21 0.84
C LEU A 10 -4.80 1.67 0.91
N SER A 11 -5.41 1.49 -0.27
CA SER A 11 -6.66 0.76 -0.43
C SER A 11 -6.49 -0.46 -1.33
N VAL A 12 -6.69 -1.63 -0.74
CA VAL A 12 -6.46 -2.93 -1.36
C VAL A 12 -7.80 -3.58 -1.64
N VAL A 13 -8.05 -3.88 -2.91
CA VAL A 13 -9.27 -4.55 -3.39
C VAL A 13 -8.89 -5.70 -4.30
N ASN A 14 -9.80 -6.67 -4.47
CA ASN A 14 -9.60 -7.72 -5.48
C ASN A 14 -9.55 -7.08 -6.87
N SER A 15 -8.69 -7.62 -7.73
CA SER A 15 -8.75 -7.30 -9.15
C SER A 15 -10.08 -7.83 -9.72
N PRO A 16 -10.80 -7.04 -10.54
CA PRO A 16 -12.02 -7.51 -11.18
C PRO A 16 -11.74 -8.56 -12.28
N LEU A 17 -10.49 -8.64 -12.77
CA LEU A 17 -10.10 -9.50 -13.88
C LEU A 17 -9.51 -10.84 -13.44
N ASP A 18 -9.00 -10.91 -12.21
CA ASP A 18 -8.32 -12.10 -11.69
C ASP A 18 -8.49 -12.17 -10.17
N VAL A 19 -9.12 -13.25 -9.72
CA VAL A 19 -9.43 -13.48 -8.31
C VAL A 19 -8.18 -13.62 -7.44
N ASP A 20 -7.03 -14.00 -8.01
CA ASP A 20 -5.76 -14.16 -7.30
C ASP A 20 -4.86 -12.93 -7.36
N HIS A 21 -5.34 -11.86 -8.00
CA HIS A 21 -4.70 -10.57 -8.02
C HIS A 21 -5.47 -9.53 -7.20
N LEU A 22 -4.70 -8.57 -6.71
CA LEU A 22 -5.14 -7.42 -5.95
C LEU A 22 -4.78 -6.16 -6.70
N LEU A 23 -5.68 -5.18 -6.64
CA LEU A 23 -5.39 -3.81 -7.01
C LEU A 23 -5.11 -3.02 -5.72
N VAL A 24 -3.85 -2.62 -5.54
CA VAL A 24 -3.42 -1.75 -4.44
C VAL A 24 -3.42 -0.31 -4.93
N ARG A 25 -4.18 0.55 -4.26
CA ARG A 25 -4.46 1.91 -4.69
C ARG A 25 -3.97 2.92 -3.67
N ALA A 26 -3.54 4.09 -4.14
CA ALA A 26 -3.21 5.22 -3.28
C ALA A 26 -3.60 6.54 -3.94
N LYS A 27 -3.77 7.57 -3.12
CA LYS A 27 -4.00 8.94 -3.59
C LYS A 27 -2.70 9.54 -4.13
N CYS A 28 -1.58 9.27 -3.47
CA CYS A 28 -0.26 9.74 -3.85
C CYS A 28 0.60 8.61 -4.41
N LYS A 29 1.29 8.83 -5.53
CA LYS A 29 2.21 7.85 -6.14
C LYS A 29 3.30 7.41 -5.17
N THR A 30 3.78 8.33 -4.33
CA THR A 30 4.83 8.11 -3.33
C THR A 30 4.49 7.05 -2.30
N ASP A 31 3.22 6.88 -1.96
CA ASP A 31 2.78 5.89 -0.98
C ASP A 31 2.96 4.47 -1.54
N LEU A 32 2.77 4.30 -2.85
CA LEU A 32 3.00 3.05 -3.55
C LEU A 32 4.50 2.83 -3.83
N SER A 33 5.26 3.87 -4.20
CA SER A 33 6.68 3.72 -4.54
C SER A 33 7.58 3.39 -3.36
N ARG A 34 7.10 3.60 -2.12
CA ARG A 34 7.77 3.14 -0.90
C ARG A 34 7.71 1.62 -0.71
N LEU A 35 6.80 0.93 -1.40
CA LEU A 35 6.54 -0.50 -1.24
C LEU A 35 6.74 -1.30 -2.53
N PHE A 36 6.57 -0.67 -3.68
CA PHE A 36 6.63 -1.30 -4.99
C PHE A 36 7.55 -0.52 -5.94
N ASP A 37 8.10 -1.22 -6.95
CA ASP A 37 8.87 -0.56 -8.01
C ASP A 37 8.01 0.48 -8.73
N GLU A 38 8.53 1.71 -8.83
CA GLU A 38 7.84 2.84 -9.43
C GLU A 38 7.37 2.58 -10.86
N ARG A 39 8.09 1.73 -11.61
CA ARG A 39 7.75 1.34 -12.99
C ARG A 39 6.45 0.55 -13.09
N ARG A 40 5.99 -0.05 -11.98
CA ARG A 40 4.74 -0.83 -11.92
C ARG A 40 3.54 0.01 -11.50
N ILE A 41 3.76 1.27 -11.11
CA ILE A 41 2.70 2.17 -10.66
C ILE A 41 2.12 2.90 -11.85
N TYR A 42 0.81 2.80 -12.02
CA TYR A 42 0.08 3.45 -13.11
C TYR A 42 -1.06 4.32 -12.56
N PRO A 43 -1.43 5.39 -13.28
CA PRO A 43 -2.61 6.17 -12.94
C PRO A 43 -3.88 5.32 -13.10
N ILE A 44 -4.88 5.56 -12.27
CA ILE A 44 -6.19 4.92 -12.35
C ILE A 44 -7.30 5.96 -12.37
N GLU A 45 -8.38 5.67 -13.08
CA GLU A 45 -9.60 6.50 -13.04
C GLU A 45 -10.46 6.06 -11.85
N HIS A 46 -10.36 6.82 -10.74
CA HIS A 46 -11.15 6.57 -9.54
C HIS A 46 -11.26 7.86 -8.70
N ASP A 47 -12.45 8.14 -8.15
CA ASP A 47 -12.75 9.42 -7.49
C ASP A 47 -11.83 9.75 -6.31
N THR A 48 -11.47 8.75 -5.51
CA THR A 48 -10.63 8.92 -4.32
C THR A 48 -9.14 8.62 -4.51
N PHE A 49 -8.78 7.76 -5.48
CA PHE A 49 -7.44 7.21 -5.63
C PHE A 49 -6.94 7.47 -7.04
N SER A 50 -5.74 8.03 -7.17
CA SER A 50 -5.20 8.42 -8.48
C SER A 50 -4.19 7.42 -9.04
N PHE A 51 -3.67 6.51 -8.22
CA PHE A 51 -2.62 5.56 -8.61
C PHE A 51 -2.94 4.14 -8.15
N GLY A 52 -2.46 3.16 -8.91
CA GLY A 52 -2.62 1.74 -8.63
C GLY A 52 -1.40 0.88 -9.00
N VAL A 53 -1.31 -0.28 -8.36
CA VAL A 53 -0.41 -1.39 -8.72
C VAL A 53 -1.22 -2.69 -8.70
N SER A 54 -1.04 -3.52 -9.72
CA SER A 54 -1.58 -4.89 -9.76
C SER A 54 -0.51 -5.89 -9.31
N ILE A 55 -0.86 -6.72 -8.33
CA ILE A 55 0.02 -7.72 -7.72
C ILE A 55 -0.78 -8.98 -7.37
N CYS A 56 -0.14 -10.15 -7.35
CA CYS A 56 -0.81 -11.35 -6.85
C CYS A 56 -0.92 -11.32 -5.32
N LYS A 57 -1.86 -12.09 -4.74
CA LYS A 57 -2.05 -12.15 -3.28
C LYS A 57 -0.78 -12.56 -2.52
N GLN A 58 0.01 -13.48 -3.07
CA GLN A 58 1.25 -13.92 -2.45
C GLN A 58 2.27 -12.78 -2.36
N GLU A 59 2.46 -12.04 -3.46
CA GLU A 59 3.35 -10.89 -3.47
C GLU A 59 2.91 -9.83 -2.46
N PHE A 60 1.60 -9.57 -2.35
CA PHE A 60 1.07 -8.64 -1.36
C PHE A 60 1.31 -9.12 0.07
N ALA A 61 1.13 -10.41 0.35
CA ALA A 61 1.41 -10.99 1.66
C ALA A 61 2.89 -10.81 2.04
N ASP A 62 3.81 -11.05 1.10
CA ASP A 62 5.24 -10.83 1.33
C ASP A 62 5.56 -9.37 1.64
N THR A 63 4.89 -8.42 0.98
CA THR A 63 5.01 -6.99 1.27
C THR A 63 4.53 -6.65 2.68
N LEU A 64 3.38 -7.18 3.12
CA LEU A 64 2.90 -6.97 4.49
C LEU A 64 3.84 -7.58 5.55
N ILE A 65 4.37 -8.77 5.29
CA ILE A 65 5.35 -9.41 6.18
C ILE A 65 6.59 -8.53 6.32
N LYS A 66 7.10 -7.96 5.22
CA LYS A 66 8.23 -7.01 5.26
C LYS A 66 7.88 -5.76 6.06
N MET A 67 6.71 -5.15 5.82
CA MET A 67 6.27 -3.98 6.57
C MET A 67 6.24 -4.24 8.08
N ILE A 68 5.64 -5.36 8.51
CA ILE A 68 5.54 -5.74 9.92
C ILE A 68 6.93 -5.95 10.53
N LYS A 69 7.83 -6.64 9.81
CA LYS A 69 9.20 -6.90 10.29
C LYS A 69 10.05 -5.63 10.41
N CYS A 70 9.74 -4.57 9.68
CA CYS A 70 10.46 -3.31 9.71
C CYS A 70 9.98 -2.35 10.81
N ILE A 71 8.92 -2.69 11.55
CA ILE A 71 8.43 -1.86 12.65
C ILE A 71 9.44 -1.94 13.81
N ASP A 72 9.93 -0.78 14.25
CA ASP A 72 10.65 -0.67 15.51
C ASP A 72 9.66 -0.60 16.68
N TYR A 73 9.47 -1.74 17.34
CA TYR A 73 8.57 -1.87 18.49
C TYR A 73 9.15 -1.31 19.79
N THR A 74 10.41 -0.86 19.81
CA THR A 74 11.05 -0.32 21.01
C THR A 74 10.73 1.16 21.24
N ASN A 75 10.21 1.85 20.22
CA ASN A 75 9.99 3.30 20.24
C ASN A 75 8.63 3.67 19.64
N PHE A 76 7.55 3.18 20.25
CA PHE A 76 6.20 3.36 19.72
C PHE A 76 5.66 4.80 19.84
N GLU A 77 6.13 5.58 20.83
CA GLU A 77 5.63 6.94 21.07
C GLU A 77 6.16 7.98 20.05
N SER A 78 7.36 7.79 19.49
CA SER A 78 7.93 8.77 18.55
C SER A 78 7.42 8.62 17.11
N GLY A 79 6.70 7.53 16.79
CA GLY A 79 6.20 7.23 15.45
C GLY A 79 4.75 7.64 15.19
N MET A 80 4.03 8.08 16.23
CA MET A 80 2.67 8.59 16.06
C MET A 80 2.73 9.97 15.41
N ILE A 81 2.37 10.02 14.13
CA ILE A 81 2.01 11.29 13.49
C ILE A 81 0.77 11.77 14.24
N THR A 82 0.92 12.85 15.02
CA THR A 82 -0.22 13.58 15.57
C THR A 82 -1.09 13.99 14.39
N LEU A 83 -2.30 13.44 14.33
CA LEU A 83 -3.33 13.92 13.43
C LEU A 83 -3.85 15.22 14.03
N ASP A 84 -3.31 16.34 13.57
CA ASP A 84 -3.90 17.67 13.77
C ASP A 84 -5.17 17.83 12.91
#